data_AF-A0A7V5AP62-F1
#
_entry.id   AF-A0A7V5AP62-F1
#
_cell.length_a   1.000
_cell.length_b   1.000
_cell.length_c   1.000
_cell.angle_alpha   90.00
_cell.angle_beta   90.00
_cell.angle_gamma   90.00
#
_symmetry.space_group_name_H-M   'P 1'
#
loop_
_entity.id
_entity.type
_entity.pdbx_description
1 polymer ?
#
loop_
_entity_poly.entity_id
_entity_poly.type
_entity_poly.pdbx_seq_one_letter_code
_entity_poly.pdbx_strand_id
1 'polypeptide(L)'
;MNDRTYGIGTNSAVVAMGVIAILLVMIVPLPKVGLDIMLSLSFVFSIIILLMSMYVMRPLEFSVFPSVLLIVTLLRLALNVASTRLILLHGNEGTDAAGQVIKAFGTFVVGGNYVVGFIVFMVLVLINFVVITKGATRIAEVAARFTLDAMPGKQMSIDADLNAGLISDTEARRRRMEIEKEANFYGAMDGASKFVRGDAIAGLIITLVNIIGGLIIGVLQYRMPVVKAAQNYTLLTIGDGLVTQVPALIVSTAAGMLVTRTAAASDLGEEVISQVFLQPRAIVAAAVILFVFALIPGMPKFSFILVSFILGIAAFSLFRAVPQRKAMEEVPVSPAEETVQEGVSPLDLLGLEVGYGLIYLVDTAQGGELLRRIKALRRQLAQEMGFVVPSIHIRDNLQLRPNEYVILMKGVEVARGELMPGHYLAIVGEE
;
A
#
# COMPACT_ATOMS: atom_id res chain seq x y z
N MET A 1 22.35 39.49 18.40
CA MET A 1 22.74 39.29 16.99
C MET A 1 23.56 38.02 16.92
N ASN A 2 22.90 36.88 16.69
CA ASN A 2 23.56 35.58 16.54
C ASN A 2 23.69 35.33 15.03
N ASP A 3 24.91 35.47 14.54
CA ASP A 3 25.30 35.20 13.17
C ASP A 3 25.25 33.68 12.95
N ARG A 4 24.13 33.18 12.44
CA ARG A 4 24.02 31.80 11.93
C ARG A 4 24.59 31.82 10.53
N THR A 5 25.88 31.49 10.43
CA THR A 5 26.51 31.12 9.16
C THR A 5 25.77 29.93 8.56
N TYR A 6 24.97 30.20 7.53
CA TYR A 6 24.36 29.19 6.68
C TYR A 6 25.48 28.51 5.89
N GLY A 7 26.10 27.50 6.48
CA GLY A 7 26.88 26.52 5.73
C GLY A 7 25.92 25.78 4.81
N ILE A 8 25.89 26.15 3.53
CA ILE A 8 25.23 25.35 2.50
C ILE A 8 25.94 24.00 2.50
N GLY A 9 25.33 23.00 3.13
CA GLY A 9 25.83 21.63 3.06
C GLY A 9 25.96 21.23 1.59
N THR A 10 27.07 20.59 1.24
CA THR A 10 27.44 20.25 -0.15
C THR A 10 26.30 19.54 -0.89
N ASN A 11 25.49 18.75 -0.17
CA ASN A 11 24.33 18.03 -0.72
C ASN A 11 23.16 18.96 -1.11
N SER A 12 22.89 20.01 -0.33
CA SER A 12 21.85 20.99 -0.66
C SER A 12 22.25 21.83 -1.87
N ALA A 13 23.54 22.15 -2.00
CA ALA A 13 24.08 22.82 -3.19
C ALA A 13 23.89 21.97 -4.45
N VAL A 14 24.13 20.65 -4.37
CA VAL A 14 23.93 19.73 -5.51
C VAL A 14 22.48 19.70 -5.99
N VAL A 15 21.51 19.60 -5.07
CA VAL A 15 20.08 19.63 -5.44
C VAL A 15 19.70 20.97 -6.07
N ALA A 16 20.13 22.10 -5.48
CA ALA A 16 19.86 23.43 -6.02
C ALA A 16 20.48 23.63 -7.42
N MET A 17 21.73 23.22 -7.61
CA MET A 17 22.38 23.24 -8.92
C MET A 17 21.66 22.36 -9.94
N GLY A 18 21.16 21.18 -9.52
CA GLY A 18 20.37 20.30 -10.38
C GLY A 18 19.06 20.96 -10.85
N VAL A 19 18.33 21.62 -9.95
CA VAL A 19 17.11 22.35 -10.31
C VAL A 19 17.42 23.52 -11.27
N ILE A 20 18.49 24.28 -11.01
CA ILE A 20 18.94 25.36 -11.90
C ILE A 20 19.32 24.79 -13.28
N ALA A 21 20.03 23.66 -13.33
CA ALA A 21 20.37 23.00 -14.59
C ALA A 21 19.12 22.59 -15.39
N ILE A 22 18.07 22.07 -14.72
CA ILE A 22 16.78 21.77 -15.36
C ILE A 22 16.15 23.03 -15.96
N LEU A 23 16.17 24.16 -15.24
CA LEU A 23 15.65 25.43 -15.76
C LEU A 23 16.48 25.95 -16.93
N LEU A 24 17.81 25.78 -16.89
CA LEU A 24 18.69 26.15 -18.00
C LEU A 24 18.40 25.34 -19.27
N VAL A 25 18.08 24.05 -19.15
CA VAL A 25 17.68 23.19 -20.28
C VAL A 25 16.45 23.75 -21.02
N MET A 26 15.54 24.43 -20.31
CA MET A 26 14.35 25.04 -20.93
C MET A 26 14.70 26.27 -21.79
N ILE A 27 15.76 27.00 -21.42
CA ILE A 27 16.14 28.25 -22.08
C ILE A 27 17.20 28.00 -23.16
N VAL A 28 18.24 27.22 -22.83
CA VAL A 28 19.42 27.00 -23.65
C VAL A 28 19.17 25.86 -24.65
N PRO A 29 19.47 26.05 -25.95
CA PRO A 29 19.33 24.98 -26.93
C PRO A 29 20.29 23.83 -26.61
N LEU A 30 19.73 22.63 -26.41
CA LEU A 30 20.51 21.42 -26.18
C LEU A 30 20.96 20.78 -27.50
N PRO A 31 22.19 20.24 -27.56
CA PRO A 31 22.59 19.36 -28.65
C PRO A 31 21.84 18.03 -28.58
N LYS A 32 21.69 17.34 -29.72
CA LYS A 32 20.96 16.05 -29.84
C LYS A 32 21.41 15.01 -28.81
N VAL A 33 22.73 14.88 -28.61
CA VAL A 33 23.34 13.95 -27.63
C VAL A 33 22.97 14.34 -26.19
N GLY A 34 22.94 15.64 -25.87
CA GLY A 34 22.57 16.12 -24.55
C GLY A 34 21.11 15.80 -24.21
N LEU A 35 20.22 15.95 -25.20
CA LEU A 35 18.82 15.55 -25.05
C LEU A 35 18.70 14.03 -24.82
N ASP A 36 19.36 13.20 -25.63
CA ASP A 36 19.34 11.74 -25.47
C ASP A 36 19.82 11.29 -24.07
N ILE A 37 20.88 11.91 -23.54
CA ILE A 37 21.38 11.64 -22.17
C ILE A 37 20.34 12.01 -21.12
N MET A 38 19.73 13.20 -21.23
CA MET A 38 18.75 13.66 -20.24
C MET A 38 17.44 12.86 -20.29
N LEU A 39 16.98 12.47 -21.47
CA LEU A 39 15.84 11.58 -21.65
C LEU A 39 16.14 10.22 -21.00
N SER A 40 17.32 9.64 -21.27
CA SER A 40 17.76 8.38 -20.66
C SER A 40 17.85 8.48 -19.13
N LEU A 41 18.36 9.60 -18.61
CA LEU A 41 18.41 9.87 -17.17
C LEU A 41 17.00 9.94 -16.56
N SER A 42 16.05 10.57 -17.25
CA SER A 42 14.64 10.61 -16.83
C SER A 42 14.03 9.21 -16.71
N PHE A 43 14.33 8.31 -17.67
CA PHE A 43 13.93 6.90 -17.59
C PHE A 43 14.52 6.20 -16.36
N VAL A 44 15.84 6.33 -16.16
CA VAL A 44 16.54 5.71 -15.03
C VAL A 44 15.98 6.20 -13.70
N PHE A 45 15.79 7.51 -13.52
CA PHE A 45 15.19 8.05 -12.31
C PHE A 45 13.77 7.55 -12.08
N SER A 46 12.96 7.44 -13.13
CA SER A 46 11.59 6.92 -13.00
C SER A 46 11.60 5.48 -12.53
N ILE A 47 12.46 4.62 -13.09
CA ILE A 47 12.62 3.22 -12.66
C ILE A 47 13.11 3.16 -11.20
N ILE A 48 14.11 3.95 -10.83
CA ILE A 48 14.60 4.01 -9.45
C ILE A 48 13.47 4.39 -8.49
N ILE A 49 12.66 5.40 -8.83
CA ILE A 49 11.53 5.85 -8.01
C ILE A 49 10.48 4.74 -7.84
N LEU A 50 10.16 4.00 -8.92
CA LEU A 50 9.26 2.86 -8.86
C LEU A 50 9.80 1.72 -7.99
N LEU A 51 11.08 1.36 -8.17
CA LEU A 51 11.70 0.30 -7.37
C LEU A 51 11.76 0.70 -5.89
N MET A 52 12.11 1.95 -5.60
CA MET A 52 12.08 2.48 -4.23
C MET A 52 10.67 2.42 -3.64
N SER A 53 9.62 2.80 -4.38
CA SER A 53 8.25 2.70 -3.85
C SER A 53 7.79 1.26 -3.64
N MET A 54 8.32 0.30 -4.40
CA MET A 54 8.04 -1.13 -4.23
C MET A 54 8.69 -1.74 -2.98
N TYR A 55 9.92 -1.32 -2.66
CA TYR A 55 10.70 -1.88 -1.54
C TYR A 55 10.47 -1.19 -0.20
N VAL A 56 9.88 0.01 -0.19
CA VAL A 56 9.57 0.74 1.05
C VAL A 56 8.44 0.04 1.82
N MET A 57 8.66 -0.21 3.11
CA MET A 57 7.72 -0.89 4.01
C MET A 57 6.68 0.07 4.58
N ARG A 58 7.09 1.33 4.82
CA ARG A 58 6.23 2.39 5.36
C ARG A 58 6.35 3.65 4.52
N PRO A 59 5.23 4.32 4.14
CA PRO A 59 5.29 5.54 3.31
C PRO A 59 6.27 6.61 3.82
N LEU A 60 6.38 6.77 5.14
CA LEU A 60 7.24 7.75 5.80
C LEU A 60 8.76 7.50 5.60
N GLU A 61 9.18 6.27 5.29
CA GLU A 61 10.58 5.97 4.99
C GLU A 61 11.05 6.69 3.73
N PHE A 62 10.13 6.97 2.80
CA PHE A 62 10.39 7.80 1.62
C PHE A 62 9.71 9.17 1.71
N SER A 63 9.84 9.84 2.86
CA SER A 63 9.24 11.16 3.11
C SER A 63 9.65 12.27 2.13
N VAL A 64 10.78 12.14 1.42
CA VAL A 64 11.26 13.10 0.40
C VAL A 64 10.57 12.90 -0.96
N PHE A 65 9.77 11.85 -1.13
CA PHE A 65 9.11 11.52 -2.40
C PHE A 65 8.34 12.70 -3.05
N PRO A 66 7.53 13.50 -2.32
CA PRO A 66 6.79 14.61 -2.94
C PRO A 66 7.72 15.63 -3.60
N SER A 67 8.85 15.94 -2.97
CA SER A 67 9.86 16.86 -3.50
C SER A 67 10.58 16.26 -4.72
N VAL A 68 10.90 14.96 -4.69
CA VAL A 68 11.48 14.25 -5.84
C VAL A 68 10.50 14.25 -7.02
N LEU A 69 9.21 14.04 -6.76
CA LEU A 69 8.15 14.08 -7.76
C LEU A 69 8.13 15.44 -8.48
N LEU A 70 8.18 16.54 -7.72
CA LEU A 70 8.24 17.90 -8.29
C LEU A 70 9.47 18.10 -9.17
N ILE A 71 10.66 17.71 -8.71
CA ILE A 71 11.91 17.85 -9.50
C ILE A 71 11.83 17.02 -10.79
N VAL A 72 11.33 15.78 -10.72
CA VAL A 72 11.18 14.91 -11.89
C VAL A 72 10.14 15.45 -12.87
N THR A 73 9.03 16.01 -12.39
CA THR A 73 8.06 16.69 -13.26
C THR A 73 8.65 17.92 -13.94
N LEU A 74 9.45 18.72 -13.23
CA LEU A 74 10.15 19.86 -13.82
C LEU A 74 11.17 19.41 -14.88
N LEU A 75 11.93 18.36 -14.61
CA LEU A 75 12.85 17.76 -15.60
C LEU A 75 12.07 17.34 -16.84
N ARG A 76 10.95 16.64 -16.69
CA ARG A 76 10.12 16.19 -17.82
C ARG A 76 9.57 17.35 -18.63
N LEU A 77 9.05 18.39 -17.97
CA LEU A 77 8.56 19.59 -18.65
C LEU A 77 9.69 20.30 -19.41
N ALA A 78 10.87 20.45 -18.81
CA ALA A 78 12.03 21.05 -19.46
C ALA A 78 12.47 20.25 -20.70
N LEU A 79 12.47 18.91 -20.60
CA LEU A 79 12.80 18.03 -21.72
C LEU A 79 11.77 18.10 -22.84
N ASN A 80 10.47 18.17 -22.53
CA ASN A 80 9.41 18.37 -23.52
C ASN A 80 9.61 19.69 -24.29
N VAL A 81 10.01 20.76 -23.61
CA VAL A 81 10.28 22.05 -24.26
C VAL A 81 11.54 21.98 -25.13
N ALA A 82 12.60 21.33 -24.64
CA ALA A 82 13.85 21.18 -25.37
C ALA A 82 13.68 20.28 -26.61
N SER A 83 12.97 19.16 -26.50
CA SER A 83 12.69 18.25 -27.62
C SER A 83 11.79 18.91 -28.66
N THR A 84 10.72 19.60 -28.24
CA THR A 84 9.84 20.38 -29.11
C THR A 84 10.62 21.38 -29.95
N ARG A 85 11.53 22.14 -29.32
CA ARG A 85 12.39 23.08 -30.04
C ARG A 85 13.23 22.39 -31.11
N LEU A 86 13.85 21.25 -30.78
CA LEU A 86 14.66 20.48 -31.75
C LEU A 86 13.80 19.92 -32.89
N ILE A 87 12.62 19.39 -32.59
CA ILE A 87 11.68 18.85 -33.59
C ILE A 87 11.24 19.95 -34.55
N LEU A 88 10.82 21.12 -34.04
CA LEU A 88 10.33 22.21 -34.87
C LEU A 88 11.43 22.87 -35.71
N LEU A 89 12.64 23.04 -35.15
CA LEU A 89 13.75 23.71 -35.84
C LEU A 89 14.47 22.80 -36.85
N HIS A 90 14.62 21.51 -36.56
CA HIS A 90 15.46 20.61 -37.36
C HIS A 90 14.68 19.44 -37.98
N GLY A 91 13.38 19.28 -37.72
CA GLY A 91 12.57 18.15 -38.22
C GLY A 91 12.51 18.01 -39.75
N ASN A 92 12.83 19.09 -40.47
CA ASN A 92 12.99 19.10 -41.92
C ASN A 92 14.25 18.33 -42.40
N GLU A 93 15.29 18.24 -41.57
CA GLU A 93 16.55 17.55 -41.88
C GLU A 93 16.40 16.01 -41.92
N GLY A 94 15.32 15.48 -41.37
CA GLY A 94 15.02 14.04 -41.37
C GLY A 94 14.59 13.50 -40.01
N THR A 95 14.43 12.19 -39.91
CA THR A 95 14.01 11.51 -38.67
C THR A 95 15.08 11.48 -37.57
N ASP A 96 16.33 11.84 -37.88
CA ASP A 96 17.44 11.95 -36.92
C ASP A 96 17.60 13.35 -36.31
N ALA A 97 16.63 14.24 -36.56
CA ALA A 97 16.67 15.63 -36.13
C ALA A 97 16.59 15.81 -34.60
N ALA A 98 15.83 14.97 -33.92
CA ALA A 98 15.50 15.14 -32.50
C ALA A 98 16.26 14.21 -31.54
N GLY A 99 17.33 13.54 -32.01
CA GLY A 99 18.07 12.57 -31.22
C GLY A 99 17.72 11.11 -31.53
N GLN A 100 18.59 10.20 -31.11
CA GLN A 100 18.47 8.77 -31.41
C GLN A 100 17.39 8.10 -30.57
N VAL A 101 17.18 8.55 -29.33
CA VAL A 101 16.17 7.96 -28.43
C VAL A 101 14.77 8.23 -28.99
N ILE A 102 14.47 9.48 -29.35
CA ILE A 102 13.18 9.85 -29.95
C ILE A 102 12.92 9.08 -31.25
N LYS A 103 13.91 8.98 -32.13
CA LYS A 103 13.80 8.21 -33.37
C LYS A 103 13.53 6.73 -33.10
N ALA A 104 14.22 6.12 -32.15
CA ALA A 104 14.06 4.70 -31.82
C ALA A 104 12.64 4.40 -31.33
N PHE A 105 12.10 5.22 -30.42
CA PHE A 105 10.72 5.04 -29.94
C PHE A 105 9.67 5.32 -31.02
N GLY A 106 9.88 6.36 -31.84
CA GLY A 106 8.97 6.69 -32.94
C GLY A 106 8.89 5.57 -33.98
N THR A 107 10.05 5.04 -34.40
CA THR A 107 10.10 3.93 -35.36
C THR A 107 9.54 2.62 -34.79
N PHE A 108 9.77 2.34 -33.50
CA PHE A 108 9.24 1.16 -32.82
C PHE A 108 7.71 1.09 -32.86
N VAL A 109 7.00 2.20 -32.59
CA VAL A 109 5.53 2.22 -32.58
C VAL A 109 4.94 2.33 -33.98
N VAL A 110 5.61 3.03 -34.90
CA VAL A 110 5.11 3.19 -36.27
C VAL A 110 5.17 1.88 -37.05
N GLY A 111 6.16 1.00 -36.81
CA GLY A 111 6.21 -0.33 -37.42
C GLY A 111 6.17 -0.34 -38.96
N GLY A 112 6.56 0.77 -39.59
CA GLY A 112 6.48 0.98 -41.05
C GLY A 112 5.16 1.57 -41.57
N ASN A 113 4.11 1.69 -40.75
CA ASN A 113 2.84 2.32 -41.12
C ASN A 113 2.52 3.51 -40.22
N TYR A 114 2.78 4.72 -40.73
CA TYR A 114 2.60 5.98 -40.01
C TYR A 114 1.17 6.22 -39.51
N VAL A 115 0.16 5.76 -40.25
CA VAL A 115 -1.26 5.91 -39.84
C VAL A 115 -1.57 5.01 -38.65
N VAL A 116 -1.15 3.74 -38.71
CA VAL A 116 -1.32 2.81 -37.59
C VAL A 116 -0.54 3.29 -36.36
N GLY A 117 0.70 3.75 -36.56
CA GLY A 117 1.51 4.32 -35.49
C GLY A 117 0.84 5.51 -34.81
N PHE A 118 0.23 6.41 -35.58
CA PHE A 118 -0.52 7.54 -35.04
C PHE A 118 -1.74 7.11 -34.22
N ILE A 119 -2.51 6.12 -34.70
CA ILE A 119 -3.67 5.57 -33.95
C ILE A 119 -3.20 4.94 -32.63
N VAL A 120 -2.18 4.09 -32.68
CA VAL A 120 -1.63 3.44 -31.47
C VAL A 120 -1.11 4.48 -30.48
N PHE A 121 -0.40 5.49 -30.97
CA PHE A 121 0.06 6.61 -30.15
C PHE A 121 -1.10 7.36 -29.48
N MET A 122 -2.16 7.69 -30.23
CA MET A 122 -3.35 8.35 -29.65
C MET A 122 -4.01 7.50 -28.55
N VAL A 123 -4.10 6.18 -28.74
CA VAL A 123 -4.61 5.27 -27.72
C VAL A 123 -3.72 5.27 -26.47
N LEU A 124 -2.40 5.21 -26.64
CA LEU A 124 -1.43 5.25 -25.53
C LEU A 124 -1.51 6.56 -24.74
N VAL A 125 -1.57 7.70 -25.44
CA VAL A 125 -1.77 9.03 -24.84
C VAL A 125 -3.07 9.06 -24.03
N LEU A 126 -4.17 8.54 -24.60
CA LEU A 126 -5.47 8.53 -23.96
C LEU A 126 -5.48 7.66 -22.70
N ILE A 127 -4.91 6.45 -22.77
CA ILE A 127 -4.78 5.56 -21.60
C ILE A 127 -3.93 6.23 -20.52
N ASN A 128 -2.78 6.80 -20.89
CA ASN A 128 -1.88 7.47 -19.95
C ASN A 128 -2.56 8.64 -19.24
N PHE A 129 -3.30 9.48 -19.97
CA PHE A 129 -3.94 10.65 -19.38
C PHE A 129 -5.24 10.32 -18.64
N VAL A 130 -6.20 9.68 -19.32
CA VAL A 130 -7.56 9.47 -18.83
C VAL A 130 -7.62 8.39 -17.75
N VAL A 131 -6.85 7.32 -17.89
CA VAL A 131 -6.90 6.18 -16.97
C VAL A 131 -5.83 6.34 -15.89
N ILE A 132 -4.57 6.47 -16.30
CA ILE A 132 -3.44 6.36 -15.36
C ILE A 132 -3.25 7.65 -14.57
N THR A 133 -2.95 8.77 -15.24
CA THR A 133 -2.68 10.05 -14.56
C THR A 133 -3.88 10.51 -13.74
N LYS A 134 -5.07 10.57 -14.36
CA LYS A 134 -6.29 11.00 -13.67
C LYS A 134 -6.68 10.03 -12.54
N GLY A 135 -6.49 8.72 -12.74
CA GLY A 135 -6.74 7.70 -11.72
C GLY A 135 -5.80 7.84 -10.53
N ALA A 136 -4.50 7.92 -10.78
CA ALA A 136 -3.47 8.07 -9.74
C ALA A 136 -3.64 9.38 -8.96
N THR A 137 -3.90 10.51 -9.63
CA THR A 137 -4.19 11.78 -8.94
C THR A 137 -5.41 11.66 -8.04
N ARG A 138 -6.47 11.01 -8.49
CA ARG A 138 -7.69 10.83 -7.69
C ARG A 138 -7.44 9.94 -6.47
N ILE A 139 -6.71 8.84 -6.65
CA ILE A 139 -6.32 7.96 -5.55
C ILE A 139 -5.49 8.74 -4.53
N ALA A 140 -4.50 9.51 -4.99
CA ALA A 140 -3.64 10.29 -4.13
C ALA A 140 -4.39 11.39 -3.36
N GLU A 141 -5.26 12.15 -4.03
CA GLU A 141 -6.09 13.20 -3.42
C GLU A 141 -7.01 12.63 -2.34
N VAL A 142 -7.71 11.53 -2.65
CA VAL A 142 -8.68 10.91 -1.74
C VAL A 142 -7.98 10.28 -0.54
N ALA A 143 -6.89 9.54 -0.76
CA ALA A 143 -6.12 8.92 0.32
C ALA A 143 -5.43 9.95 1.21
N ALA A 144 -4.88 11.02 0.63
CA ALA A 144 -4.30 12.11 1.41
C ALA A 144 -5.37 12.79 2.27
N ARG A 145 -6.53 13.12 1.69
CA ARG A 145 -7.62 13.76 2.42
C ARG A 145 -8.14 12.91 3.57
N PHE A 146 -8.45 11.63 3.32
CA PHE A 146 -8.92 10.75 4.40
C PHE A 146 -7.89 10.52 5.49
N THR A 147 -6.61 10.40 5.12
CA THR A 147 -5.54 10.25 6.11
C THR A 147 -5.36 11.53 6.93
N LEU A 148 -5.47 12.71 6.31
CA LEU A 148 -5.43 14.00 7.00
C LEU A 148 -6.64 14.21 7.92
N ASP A 149 -7.84 13.86 7.47
CA ASP A 149 -9.08 13.95 8.27
C ASP A 149 -9.03 13.02 9.50
N ALA A 150 -8.25 11.93 9.44
CA ALA A 150 -8.05 11.01 10.55
C ALA A 150 -7.04 11.52 11.61
N MET A 151 -6.26 12.58 11.34
CA MET A 151 -5.20 13.04 12.26
C MET A 151 -5.70 13.51 13.63
N PRO A 152 -6.79 14.29 13.74
CA PRO A 152 -7.32 14.66 15.06
C PRO A 152 -7.72 13.43 15.88
N GLY A 153 -8.29 12.41 15.24
CA GLY A 153 -8.63 11.14 15.90
C GLY A 153 -7.38 10.42 16.45
N LYS A 154 -6.31 10.34 15.65
CA LYS A 154 -5.03 9.77 16.10
C LYS A 154 -4.39 10.59 17.24
N GLN A 155 -4.52 11.93 17.23
CA GLN A 155 -4.02 12.79 18.31
C GLN A 155 -4.84 12.57 19.60
N MET A 156 -6.17 12.56 19.49
CA MET A 156 -7.06 12.28 20.63
C MET A 156 -6.80 10.90 21.24
N SER A 157 -6.50 9.87 20.44
CA SER A 157 -6.13 8.56 20.98
C SER A 157 -4.82 8.58 21.76
N ILE A 158 -3.83 9.38 21.33
CA ILE A 158 -2.58 9.54 22.09
C ILE A 158 -2.85 10.24 23.42
N ASP A 159 -3.70 11.26 23.42
CA ASP A 159 -4.06 12.00 24.64
C ASP A 159 -4.83 11.11 25.61
N ALA A 160 -5.75 10.28 25.10
CA ALA A 160 -6.47 9.28 25.89
C ALA A 160 -5.51 8.23 26.49
N ASP A 161 -4.60 7.68 25.68
CA ASP A 161 -3.60 6.70 26.15
C ASP A 161 -2.67 7.29 27.22
N LEU A 162 -2.24 8.54 27.04
CA LEU A 162 -1.39 9.25 28.01
C LEU A 162 -2.13 9.52 29.32
N ASN A 163 -3.37 10.00 29.24
CA ASN A 163 -4.22 10.25 30.40
C ASN A 163 -4.59 8.96 31.15
N ALA A 164 -4.71 7.84 30.43
CA ALA A 164 -4.92 6.51 30.99
C ALA A 164 -3.64 5.88 31.57
N GLY A 165 -2.47 6.51 31.39
CA GLY A 165 -1.19 5.97 31.85
C GLY A 165 -0.68 4.77 31.05
N LEU A 166 -1.22 4.50 29.86
CA LEU A 166 -0.79 3.40 28.99
C LEU A 166 0.54 3.70 28.27
N ILE A 167 0.88 4.98 28.12
CA ILE A 167 2.10 5.46 27.46
C ILE A 167 2.78 6.55 28.28
N SER A 168 4.09 6.74 28.10
CA SER A 168 4.86 7.82 28.73
C SER A 168 4.78 9.15 27.96
N ASP A 169 5.16 10.27 28.58
CA ASP A 169 5.27 11.58 27.89
C ASP A 169 6.25 11.53 26.71
N THR A 170 7.34 10.74 26.84
CA THR A 170 8.32 10.57 25.77
C THR A 170 7.74 9.79 24.58
N GLU A 171 6.98 8.74 24.84
CA GLU A 171 6.26 7.95 23.82
C GLU A 171 5.20 8.82 23.12
N ALA A 172 4.42 9.59 23.89
CA ALA A 172 3.39 10.49 23.38
C ALA A 172 3.99 11.57 22.46
N ARG A 173 5.10 12.21 22.85
CA ARG A 173 5.84 13.16 21.99
C ARG A 173 6.33 12.51 20.70
N ARG A 174 6.88 11.29 20.77
CA ARG A 174 7.35 10.54 19.59
C ARG A 174 6.20 10.27 18.61
N ARG A 175 5.07 9.75 19.10
CA ARG A 175 3.90 9.46 18.27
C ARG A 175 3.30 10.74 17.66
N ARG A 176 3.24 11.85 18.40
CA ARG A 176 2.81 13.15 17.87
C ARG A 176 3.72 13.65 16.73
N MET A 177 5.05 13.50 16.87
CA MET A 177 5.98 13.83 15.79
C MET A 177 5.80 12.93 14.56
N GLU A 178 5.50 11.64 14.74
CA GLU A 178 5.18 10.74 13.63
C GLU A 178 3.90 11.16 12.90
N ILE A 179 2.84 11.52 13.63
CA ILE A 179 1.60 12.09 13.07
C ILE A 179 1.87 13.38 12.29
N GLU A 180 2.71 14.27 12.81
CA GLU A 180 3.07 15.53 12.14
C GLU A 180 3.79 15.24 10.81
N LYS A 181 4.75 14.30 10.80
CA LYS A 181 5.42 13.87 9.57
C LYS A 181 4.46 13.25 8.56
N GLU A 182 3.50 12.45 9.03
CA GLU A 182 2.44 11.87 8.21
C GLU A 182 1.56 12.96 7.58
N ALA A 183 1.15 13.95 8.36
CA ALA A 183 0.35 15.07 7.88
C ALA A 183 1.10 15.90 6.83
N ASN A 184 2.37 16.22 7.10
CA ASN A 184 3.22 16.95 6.15
C ASN A 184 3.45 16.17 4.85
N PHE A 185 3.67 14.85 4.94
CA PHE A 185 3.85 13.98 3.78
C PHE A 185 2.61 13.93 2.90
N TYR A 186 1.43 13.62 3.46
CA TYR A 186 0.20 13.53 2.68
C TYR A 186 -0.28 14.90 2.17
N GLY A 187 -0.07 15.97 2.93
CA GLY A 187 -0.31 17.34 2.48
C GLY A 187 0.56 17.74 1.29
N ALA A 188 1.86 17.43 1.33
CA ALA A 188 2.77 17.65 0.21
C ALA A 188 2.43 16.77 -1.00
N MET A 189 2.00 15.52 -0.77
CA MET A 189 1.58 14.60 -1.83
C MET A 189 0.34 15.08 -2.61
N ASP A 190 -0.68 15.61 -1.93
CA ASP A 190 -1.85 16.19 -2.60
C ASP A 190 -1.45 17.34 -3.53
N GLY A 191 -0.56 18.23 -3.05
CA GLY A 191 0.01 19.29 -3.86
C GLY A 191 0.80 18.76 -5.06
N ALA A 192 1.77 17.87 -4.83
CA ALA A 192 2.63 17.33 -5.87
C ALA A 192 1.85 16.54 -6.94
N SER A 193 0.77 15.84 -6.55
CA SER A 193 -0.10 15.10 -7.49
C SER A 193 -0.84 16.01 -8.46
N LYS A 194 -1.18 17.25 -8.05
CA LYS A 194 -1.76 18.27 -8.93
C LYS A 194 -0.76 18.78 -9.96
N PHE A 195 0.52 18.88 -9.61
CA PHE A 195 1.60 19.21 -10.56
C PHE A 195 1.78 18.11 -11.63
N VAL A 196 1.76 16.84 -11.25
CA VAL A 196 1.82 15.71 -12.21
C VAL A 196 0.66 15.77 -13.21
N ARG A 197 -0.56 16.09 -12.74
CA ARG A 197 -1.71 16.29 -13.62
C ARG A 197 -1.49 17.46 -14.59
N GLY A 198 -0.95 18.58 -14.12
CA GLY A 198 -0.62 19.73 -14.94
C GLY A 198 0.40 19.40 -16.04
N ASP A 199 1.44 18.65 -15.70
CA ASP A 199 2.46 18.16 -16.64
C ASP A 199 1.84 17.26 -17.73
N ALA A 200 0.94 16.34 -17.38
CA ALA A 200 0.28 15.49 -18.36
C ALA A 200 -0.60 16.28 -19.35
N ILE A 201 -1.28 17.34 -18.89
CA ILE A 201 -2.02 18.26 -19.76
C ILE A 201 -1.05 19.01 -20.69
N ALA A 202 0.06 19.53 -20.14
CA ALA A 202 1.08 20.22 -20.92
C ALA A 202 1.66 19.31 -22.01
N GLY A 203 1.97 18.05 -21.71
CA GLY A 203 2.46 17.08 -22.68
C GLY A 203 1.49 16.82 -23.85
N LEU A 204 0.18 16.77 -23.58
CA LEU A 204 -0.84 16.66 -24.63
C LEU A 204 -0.87 17.90 -25.53
N ILE A 205 -0.81 19.10 -24.93
CA ILE A 205 -0.77 20.36 -25.68
C ILE A 205 0.49 20.43 -26.54
N ILE A 206 1.65 20.07 -25.98
CA ILE A 206 2.94 20.06 -26.68
C ILE A 206 2.90 19.09 -27.87
N THR A 207 2.33 17.90 -27.70
CA THR A 207 2.12 16.93 -28.78
C THR A 207 1.31 17.54 -29.93
N LEU A 208 0.22 18.24 -29.61
CA LEU A 208 -0.62 18.90 -30.60
C LEU A 208 0.14 20.03 -31.33
N VAL A 209 0.89 20.85 -30.57
CA VAL A 209 1.73 21.92 -31.10
C VAL A 209 2.82 21.37 -32.02
N ASN A 210 3.44 20.23 -31.68
CA ASN A 210 4.49 19.61 -32.50
C ASN A 210 3.95 19.08 -33.83
N ILE A 211 2.77 18.45 -33.83
CA ILE A 211 2.13 17.98 -35.07
C ILE A 211 1.72 19.16 -35.95
N ILE A 212 0.95 20.10 -35.40
CA ILE A 212 0.40 21.21 -36.20
C ILE A 212 1.51 22.18 -36.61
N GLY A 213 2.32 22.63 -35.65
CA GLY A 213 3.42 23.55 -35.89
C GLY A 213 4.47 22.96 -36.81
N GLY A 214 4.81 21.67 -36.63
CA GLY A 214 5.74 20.97 -37.49
C GLY A 214 5.28 20.87 -38.94
N LEU A 215 3.99 20.57 -39.16
CA LEU A 215 3.39 20.56 -40.51
C LEU A 215 3.42 21.95 -41.16
N ILE A 216 3.04 23.00 -40.41
CA ILE A 216 3.05 24.38 -40.89
C ILE A 216 4.47 24.79 -41.30
N ILE A 217 5.46 24.57 -40.42
CA ILE A 217 6.86 24.92 -40.66
C ILE A 217 7.43 24.10 -41.83
N GLY A 218 7.19 22.79 -41.85
CA GLY A 218 7.67 21.90 -42.91
C GLY A 218 7.13 22.27 -44.29
N VAL A 219 5.83 22.54 -44.40
CA VAL A 219 5.17 22.82 -45.70
C VAL A 219 5.35 24.27 -46.13
N LEU A 220 5.09 25.25 -45.25
CA LEU A 220 5.10 26.67 -45.65
C LEU A 220 6.51 27.26 -45.64
N GLN A 221 7.32 26.97 -44.62
CA GLN A 221 8.64 27.59 -44.46
C GLN A 221 9.73 26.83 -45.21
N TYR A 222 9.77 25.50 -45.08
CA TYR A 222 10.78 24.65 -45.72
C TYR A 222 10.35 24.06 -47.07
N ARG A 223 9.12 24.36 -47.54
CA ARG A 223 8.57 23.91 -48.83
C ARG A 223 8.64 22.40 -49.05
N MET A 224 8.50 21.60 -47.99
CA MET A 224 8.50 20.15 -48.09
C MET A 224 7.16 19.64 -48.67
N PRO A 225 7.17 18.51 -49.39
CA PRO A 225 5.93 17.81 -49.74
C PRO A 225 5.14 17.45 -48.48
N VAL A 226 3.83 17.72 -48.48
CA VAL A 226 2.94 17.53 -47.31
C VAL A 226 3.08 16.13 -46.71
N VAL A 227 3.16 15.10 -47.54
CA VAL A 227 3.31 13.70 -47.10
C VAL A 227 4.64 13.48 -46.36
N LYS A 228 5.74 14.05 -46.87
CA LYS A 228 7.07 13.91 -46.26
C LYS A 228 7.17 14.72 -44.96
N ALA A 229 6.59 15.91 -44.93
CA ALA A 229 6.48 16.71 -43.71
C ALA A 229 5.67 15.97 -42.64
N ALA A 230 4.51 15.41 -43.01
CA ALA A 230 3.71 14.61 -42.09
C ALA A 230 4.49 13.39 -41.57
N GLN A 231 5.16 12.63 -42.43
CA GLN A 231 5.96 11.49 -42.00
C GLN A 231 7.06 11.86 -41.00
N ASN A 232 7.85 12.91 -41.27
CA ASN A 232 8.94 13.32 -40.39
C ASN A 232 8.41 13.86 -39.05
N TYR A 233 7.56 14.89 -39.09
CA TYR A 233 7.12 15.57 -37.88
C TYR A 233 6.17 14.71 -37.05
N THR A 234 5.30 13.90 -37.67
CA THR A 234 4.46 12.96 -36.92
C THR A 234 5.29 11.85 -36.30
N LEU A 235 6.29 11.28 -36.98
CA LEU A 235 7.15 10.24 -36.39
C LEU A 235 7.95 10.79 -35.21
N LEU A 236 8.56 11.96 -35.37
CA LEU A 236 9.33 12.62 -34.30
C LEU A 236 8.43 12.97 -33.11
N THR A 237 7.22 13.44 -33.36
CA THR A 237 6.26 13.77 -32.28
C THR A 237 5.74 12.53 -31.57
N ILE A 238 5.45 11.44 -32.30
CA ILE A 238 5.08 10.16 -31.69
C ILE A 238 6.23 9.66 -30.82
N GLY A 239 7.46 9.69 -31.34
CA GLY A 239 8.65 9.30 -30.59
C GLY A 239 8.82 10.10 -29.31
N ASP A 240 8.75 11.43 -29.40
CA ASP A 240 8.86 12.35 -28.26
C ASP A 240 7.78 12.10 -27.21
N GLY A 241 6.52 11.98 -27.65
CA GLY A 241 5.41 11.68 -26.77
C GLY A 241 5.56 10.35 -26.05
N LEU A 242 6.05 9.30 -26.72
CA LEU A 242 6.28 7.99 -26.08
C LEU A 242 7.43 8.01 -25.08
N VAL A 243 8.56 8.60 -25.46
CA VAL A 243 9.74 8.74 -24.61
C VAL A 243 9.40 9.48 -23.32
N THR A 244 8.49 10.45 -23.38
CA THR A 244 8.11 11.27 -22.24
C THR A 244 6.96 10.67 -21.42
N GLN A 245 6.12 9.83 -22.04
CA GLN A 245 5.00 9.12 -21.40
C GLN A 245 5.42 7.91 -20.58
N VAL A 246 6.42 7.13 -21.03
CA VAL A 246 6.82 5.92 -20.27
C VAL A 246 7.37 6.29 -18.88
N PRO A 247 8.29 7.26 -18.72
CA PRO A 247 8.69 7.77 -17.41
C PRO A 247 7.52 8.31 -16.59
N ALA A 248 6.58 9.03 -17.24
CA ALA A 248 5.38 9.57 -16.60
C ALA A 248 4.52 8.48 -15.95
N LEU A 249 4.28 7.41 -16.71
CA LEU A 249 3.51 6.25 -16.28
C LEU A 249 4.16 5.59 -15.07
N ILE A 250 5.47 5.33 -15.17
CA ILE A 250 6.26 4.71 -14.10
C ILE A 250 6.18 5.53 -12.80
N VAL A 251 6.38 6.85 -12.89
CA VAL A 251 6.33 7.75 -11.74
C VAL A 251 4.91 7.87 -11.17
N SER A 252 3.89 7.93 -12.03
CA SER A 252 2.48 8.00 -11.62
C SER A 252 2.04 6.71 -10.91
N THR A 253 2.47 5.56 -11.39
CA THR A 253 2.28 4.27 -10.72
C THR A 253 3.01 4.24 -9.38
N ALA A 254 4.27 4.69 -9.32
CA ALA A 254 5.03 4.76 -8.08
C ALA A 254 4.35 5.63 -7.01
N ALA A 255 3.83 6.80 -7.42
CA ALA A 255 3.09 7.70 -6.54
C ALA A 255 1.78 7.06 -6.03
N GLY A 256 1.01 6.43 -6.93
CA GLY A 256 -0.19 5.71 -6.57
C GLY A 256 0.11 4.60 -5.56
N MET A 257 1.11 3.77 -5.83
CA MET A 257 1.56 2.68 -4.95
C MET A 257 1.96 3.19 -3.57
N LEU A 258 2.78 4.24 -3.50
CA LEU A 258 3.29 4.79 -2.24
C LEU A 258 2.17 5.39 -1.39
N VAL A 259 1.17 6.04 -2.00
CA VAL A 259 0.03 6.61 -1.27
C VAL A 259 -0.96 5.55 -0.83
N THR A 260 -1.11 4.45 -1.57
CA THR A 260 -1.94 3.30 -1.16
C THR A 260 -1.24 2.35 -0.20
N ARG A 261 0.06 2.55 0.05
CA ARG A 261 0.85 1.68 0.91
C ARG A 261 0.39 1.83 2.36
N THR A 262 -0.15 0.76 2.92
CA THR A 262 -0.35 0.63 4.36
C THR A 262 0.98 0.27 5.03
N ALA A 263 1.16 0.65 6.31
CA ALA A 263 2.33 0.22 7.07
C ALA A 263 2.32 -1.31 7.21
N ALA A 264 3.18 -1.97 6.44
CA ALA A 264 3.28 -3.42 6.37
C ALA A 264 4.57 -3.92 7.03
N ALA A 265 4.62 -5.23 7.31
CA ALA A 265 5.82 -5.89 7.83
C ALA A 265 6.78 -6.35 6.72
N SER A 266 6.31 -6.43 5.48
CA SER A 266 7.04 -6.94 4.31
C SER A 266 6.78 -6.10 3.06
N ASP A 267 7.63 -6.27 2.04
CA ASP A 267 7.56 -5.48 0.82
C ASP A 267 6.38 -5.92 -0.07
N LEU A 268 6.10 -5.14 -1.12
CA LEU A 268 4.94 -5.43 -1.98
C LEU A 268 5.00 -6.80 -2.64
N GLY A 269 6.21 -7.25 -3.01
CA GLY A 269 6.39 -8.53 -3.69
C GLY A 269 6.02 -9.68 -2.78
N GLU A 270 6.51 -9.64 -1.55
CA GLU A 270 6.19 -10.65 -0.54
C GLU A 270 4.70 -10.62 -0.15
N GLU A 271 4.08 -9.44 -0.03
CA GLU A 271 2.63 -9.32 0.21
C GLU A 271 1.79 -9.87 -0.94
N VAL A 272 2.11 -9.54 -2.18
CA VAL A 272 1.38 -10.04 -3.35
C VAL A 272 1.52 -11.55 -3.45
N ILE A 273 2.71 -12.09 -3.24
CA ILE A 273 2.94 -13.54 -3.26
C ILE A 273 2.18 -14.22 -2.11
N SER A 274 2.29 -13.69 -0.88
CA SER A 274 1.64 -14.26 0.31
C SER A 274 0.12 -14.16 0.34
N GLN A 275 -0.46 -13.12 -0.25
CA GLN A 275 -1.91 -12.89 -0.22
C GLN A 275 -2.62 -13.37 -1.50
N VAL A 276 -2.03 -13.16 -2.68
CA VAL A 276 -2.67 -13.49 -3.95
C VAL A 276 -2.28 -14.89 -4.42
N PHE A 277 -0.98 -15.19 -4.46
CA PHE A 277 -0.47 -16.46 -5.00
C PHE A 277 -0.43 -17.59 -3.97
N LEU A 278 -0.47 -17.28 -2.68
CA LEU A 278 -0.50 -18.27 -1.60
C LEU A 278 -1.92 -18.60 -1.12
N GLN A 279 -2.95 -18.28 -1.92
CA GLN A 279 -4.34 -18.65 -1.67
C GLN A 279 -4.81 -19.79 -2.59
N PRO A 280 -4.70 -21.08 -2.16
CA PRO A 280 -4.92 -22.23 -3.04
C PRO A 280 -6.33 -22.28 -3.66
N ARG A 281 -7.34 -21.83 -2.91
CA ARG A 281 -8.74 -21.79 -3.38
C ARG A 281 -8.94 -20.86 -4.58
N ALA A 282 -8.27 -19.70 -4.58
CA ALA A 282 -8.36 -18.75 -5.68
C ALA A 282 -7.70 -19.31 -6.95
N ILE A 283 -6.53 -19.96 -6.80
CA ILE A 283 -5.81 -20.59 -7.90
C ILE A 283 -6.63 -21.73 -8.52
N VAL A 284 -7.25 -22.59 -7.71
CA VAL A 284 -8.13 -23.65 -8.23
C VAL A 284 -9.31 -23.07 -9.00
N ALA A 285 -9.97 -22.03 -8.45
CA ALA A 285 -11.07 -21.39 -9.14
C ALA A 285 -10.64 -20.81 -10.51
N ALA A 286 -9.49 -20.13 -10.56
CA ALA A 286 -8.93 -19.61 -11.80
C ALA A 286 -8.60 -20.73 -12.81
N ALA A 287 -7.99 -21.84 -12.36
CA ALA A 287 -7.68 -22.99 -13.21
C ALA A 287 -8.95 -23.60 -13.82
N VAL A 288 -10.01 -23.76 -13.03
CA VAL A 288 -11.31 -24.27 -13.50
C VAL A 288 -11.96 -23.32 -14.50
N ILE A 289 -11.97 -22.01 -14.24
CA ILE A 289 -12.54 -21.01 -15.16
C ILE A 289 -11.81 -21.03 -16.50
N LEU A 290 -10.47 -21.06 -16.50
CA LEU A 290 -9.68 -21.13 -17.73
C LEU A 290 -9.92 -22.45 -18.49
N PHE A 291 -10.12 -23.56 -17.78
CA PHE A 291 -10.50 -24.83 -18.40
C PHE A 291 -11.87 -24.74 -19.09
N VAL A 292 -12.86 -24.11 -18.44
CA VAL A 292 -14.18 -23.87 -19.04
C VAL A 292 -14.08 -22.98 -20.28
N PHE A 293 -13.25 -21.92 -20.26
CA PHE A 293 -13.02 -21.09 -21.44
C PHE A 293 -12.37 -21.85 -22.61
N ALA A 294 -11.51 -22.82 -22.33
CA ALA A 294 -10.95 -23.70 -23.37
C ALA A 294 -12.01 -24.57 -24.08
N LEU A 295 -13.17 -24.82 -23.46
CA LEU A 295 -14.27 -25.57 -24.07
C LEU A 295 -15.09 -24.72 -25.06
N ILE A 296 -15.00 -23.39 -24.99
CA ILE A 296 -15.74 -22.47 -25.86
C ILE A 296 -15.16 -22.52 -27.29
N PRO A 297 -16.00 -22.74 -28.33
CA PRO A 297 -15.56 -22.71 -29.73
C PRO A 297 -14.99 -21.33 -30.12
N GLY A 298 -13.88 -21.31 -30.86
CA GLY A 298 -13.23 -20.07 -31.32
C GLY A 298 -12.14 -19.51 -30.39
N MET A 299 -12.00 -20.03 -29.16
CA MET A 299 -10.91 -19.66 -28.25
C MET A 299 -9.62 -20.45 -28.53
N PRO A 300 -8.42 -19.87 -28.28
CA PRO A 300 -7.13 -20.55 -28.42
C PRO A 300 -6.96 -21.64 -27.34
N LYS A 301 -7.54 -22.83 -27.58
CA LYS A 301 -7.64 -23.94 -26.61
C LYS A 301 -6.32 -24.33 -25.99
N PHE A 302 -5.26 -24.41 -26.80
CA PHE A 302 -3.92 -24.78 -26.33
C PHE A 302 -3.41 -23.83 -25.24
N SER A 303 -3.54 -22.51 -25.43
CA SER A 303 -3.11 -21.50 -24.46
C SER A 303 -3.88 -21.61 -23.14
N PHE A 304 -5.21 -21.76 -23.21
CA PHE A 304 -6.06 -21.85 -22.02
C PHE A 304 -5.83 -23.14 -21.23
N ILE A 305 -5.71 -24.29 -21.92
CA ILE A 305 -5.45 -25.58 -21.27
C ILE A 305 -4.07 -25.58 -20.62
N LEU A 306 -3.04 -25.04 -21.30
CA LEU A 306 -1.68 -24.97 -20.76
C LEU A 306 -1.64 -24.16 -19.46
N VAL A 307 -2.23 -22.96 -19.45
CA VAL A 307 -2.26 -22.11 -18.24
C VAL A 307 -3.11 -22.73 -17.14
N SER A 308 -4.26 -23.32 -17.47
CA SER A 308 -5.10 -24.03 -16.50
C SER A 308 -4.34 -25.19 -15.83
N PHE A 309 -3.58 -25.97 -16.61
CA PHE A 309 -2.79 -27.08 -16.09
C PHE A 309 -1.64 -26.60 -15.18
N ILE A 310 -0.92 -25.55 -15.57
CA ILE A 310 0.13 -24.93 -14.73
C ILE A 310 -0.44 -24.45 -13.40
N LEU A 311 -1.57 -23.75 -13.43
CA LEU A 311 -2.25 -23.28 -12.21
C LEU A 311 -2.75 -24.46 -11.35
N GLY A 312 -3.25 -25.53 -11.97
CA GLY A 312 -3.66 -26.75 -11.27
C GLY A 312 -2.49 -27.42 -10.52
N ILE A 313 -1.32 -27.52 -11.16
CA ILE A 313 -0.09 -28.02 -10.53
C ILE A 313 0.35 -27.09 -9.39
N ALA A 314 0.36 -25.78 -9.63
CA ALA A 314 0.72 -24.79 -8.61
C ALA A 314 -0.20 -24.88 -7.38
N ALA A 315 -1.51 -24.98 -7.59
CA ALA A 315 -2.47 -25.17 -6.50
C ALA A 315 -2.23 -26.47 -5.74
N PHE A 316 -1.97 -27.58 -6.45
CA PHE A 316 -1.71 -28.88 -5.82
C PHE A 316 -0.43 -28.87 -4.97
N SER A 317 0.64 -28.23 -5.48
CA SER A 317 1.87 -27.94 -4.73
C SER A 317 1.56 -27.14 -3.45
N LEU A 318 0.78 -26.07 -3.59
CA LEU A 318 0.42 -25.18 -2.48
C LEU A 318 -0.42 -25.89 -1.41
N PHE A 319 -1.40 -26.70 -1.80
CA PHE A 319 -2.20 -27.50 -0.86
C PHE A 319 -1.34 -28.53 -0.11
N ARG A 320 -0.27 -29.04 -0.73
CA ARG A 320 0.70 -29.93 -0.09
C ARG A 320 1.75 -29.20 0.75
N ALA A 321 2.08 -27.96 0.41
CA ALA A 321 3.03 -27.10 1.11
C ALA A 321 2.40 -26.31 2.28
N VAL A 322 1.06 -26.30 2.39
CA VAL A 322 0.31 -25.89 3.59
C VAL A 322 -0.19 -27.10 4.39
N PRO A 323 0.67 -28.05 4.86
CA PRO A 323 0.29 -28.94 5.94
C PRO A 323 0.41 -28.17 7.27
N GLN A 324 -0.59 -28.31 8.15
CA GLN A 324 -0.58 -27.88 9.57
C GLN A 324 -0.72 -26.38 9.92
N ARG A 325 -1.74 -25.69 9.40
CA ARG A 325 -2.37 -24.59 10.20
C ARG A 325 -3.83 -24.84 10.57
N LYS A 326 -4.42 -25.93 10.08
CA LYS A 326 -5.74 -26.41 10.50
C LYS A 326 -5.72 -27.60 11.46
N ALA A 327 -4.54 -28.15 11.75
CA ALA A 327 -4.36 -29.22 12.74
C ALA A 327 -3.95 -28.68 14.12
N MET A 328 -4.00 -27.35 14.33
CA MET A 328 -3.70 -26.70 15.61
C MET A 328 -4.94 -26.06 16.25
N GLU A 329 -6.15 -26.53 15.86
CA GLU A 329 -7.42 -26.24 16.53
C GLU A 329 -8.08 -27.48 17.16
N GLU A 330 -7.44 -28.65 17.06
CA GLU A 330 -7.75 -29.80 17.90
C GLU A 330 -6.46 -30.27 18.55
N VAL A 331 -6.07 -29.59 19.64
CA VAL A 331 -5.15 -30.19 20.61
C VAL A 331 -5.95 -31.26 21.33
N PRO A 332 -5.60 -32.56 21.22
CA PRO A 332 -6.08 -33.53 22.19
C PRO A 332 -5.46 -33.13 23.53
N VAL A 333 -6.30 -32.92 24.54
CA VAL A 333 -5.84 -32.72 25.92
C VAL A 333 -5.17 -34.02 26.36
N SER A 334 -3.87 -34.11 26.14
CA SER A 334 -3.00 -35.05 26.85
C SER A 334 -2.50 -34.34 28.10
N PRO A 335 -2.53 -34.99 29.28
CA PRO A 335 -2.04 -34.38 30.51
C PRO A 335 -0.52 -34.22 30.38
N ALA A 336 -0.05 -32.98 30.35
CA ALA A 336 1.37 -32.67 30.44
C ALA A 336 1.76 -32.64 31.92
N GLU A 337 2.76 -33.45 32.25
CA GLU A 337 3.46 -33.43 33.54
C GLU A 337 4.02 -32.03 33.83
N GLU A 338 3.72 -31.53 35.02
CA GLU A 338 4.14 -30.21 35.49
C GLU A 338 5.65 -30.20 35.82
N THR A 339 6.45 -29.68 34.90
CA THR A 339 7.72 -29.02 35.28
C THR A 339 7.39 -27.63 35.82
N VAL A 340 7.47 -27.49 37.15
CA VAL A 340 7.43 -26.22 37.87
C VAL A 340 8.60 -25.34 37.40
N GLN A 341 8.29 -24.31 36.61
CA GLN A 341 9.13 -23.12 36.46
C GLN A 341 8.39 -21.95 37.10
N GLU A 342 9.02 -21.35 38.11
CA GLU A 342 8.61 -20.09 38.72
C GLU A 342 8.70 -18.97 37.65
N GLY A 343 7.59 -18.77 36.95
CA GLY A 343 7.41 -17.69 35.98
C GLY A 343 5.99 -17.17 36.16
N VAL A 344 5.88 -15.87 36.41
CA VAL A 344 4.63 -15.12 36.67
C VAL A 344 3.46 -15.67 35.84
N SER A 345 2.58 -16.44 36.50
CA SER A 345 1.37 -16.94 35.86
C SER A 345 0.54 -15.75 35.36
N PRO A 346 -0.03 -15.82 34.15
CA PRO A 346 -0.92 -14.78 33.66
C PRO A 346 -2.06 -14.53 34.66
N LEU A 347 -2.30 -13.26 34.98
CA LEU A 347 -3.29 -12.85 35.97
C LEU A 347 -4.69 -13.26 35.49
N ASP A 348 -5.38 -14.09 36.28
CA ASP A 348 -6.72 -14.52 35.95
C ASP A 348 -7.70 -13.35 35.99
N LEU A 349 -8.44 -13.14 34.88
CA LEU A 349 -9.42 -12.07 34.75
C LEU A 349 -10.57 -12.23 35.75
N LEU A 350 -11.02 -13.48 35.97
CA LEU A 350 -11.99 -13.86 37.00
C LEU A 350 -11.53 -15.16 37.68
N GLY A 351 -11.50 -15.16 39.00
CA GLY A 351 -11.18 -16.32 39.83
C GLY A 351 -12.27 -16.60 40.86
N LEU A 352 -12.45 -17.87 41.19
CA LEU A 352 -13.26 -18.32 42.31
C LEU A 352 -12.37 -19.19 43.21
N GLU A 353 -12.11 -18.71 44.41
CA GLU A 353 -11.42 -19.49 45.43
C GLU A 353 -12.43 -20.12 46.37
N VAL A 354 -12.25 -21.40 46.67
CA VAL A 354 -13.13 -22.17 47.56
C VAL A 354 -12.35 -22.77 48.72
N GLY A 355 -12.94 -22.72 49.91
CA GLY A 355 -12.46 -23.48 51.07
C GLY A 355 -12.64 -24.99 50.87
N TYR A 356 -11.89 -25.79 51.62
CA TYR A 356 -11.86 -27.25 51.45
C TYR A 356 -13.23 -27.92 51.59
N GLY A 357 -14.12 -27.35 52.41
CA GLY A 357 -15.46 -27.85 52.66
C GLY A 357 -16.41 -27.65 51.48
N LEU A 358 -16.03 -26.91 50.43
CA LEU A 358 -16.85 -26.67 49.24
C LEU A 358 -16.34 -27.40 47.99
N ILE A 359 -15.24 -28.15 48.09
CA ILE A 359 -14.61 -28.85 46.94
C ILE A 359 -15.59 -29.81 46.26
N TYR A 360 -16.46 -30.48 47.03
CA TYR A 360 -17.46 -31.41 46.51
C TYR A 360 -18.46 -30.77 45.54
N LEU A 361 -18.65 -29.44 45.59
CA LEU A 361 -19.51 -28.71 44.65
C LEU A 361 -18.83 -28.46 43.31
N VAL A 362 -17.50 -28.45 43.28
CA VAL A 362 -16.67 -28.16 42.11
C VAL A 362 -16.28 -29.43 41.37
N ASP A 363 -16.01 -30.52 42.09
CA ASP A 363 -15.54 -31.79 41.51
C ASP A 363 -16.66 -32.55 40.78
N THR A 364 -16.53 -32.65 39.46
CA THR A 364 -17.46 -33.40 38.60
C THR A 364 -17.48 -34.89 38.89
N ALA A 365 -16.40 -35.47 39.42
CA ALA A 365 -16.35 -36.90 39.78
C ALA A 365 -17.20 -37.20 41.03
N GLN A 366 -17.41 -36.20 41.88
CA GLN A 366 -18.24 -36.28 43.10
C GLN A 366 -19.68 -35.80 42.87
N GLY A 367 -20.06 -35.51 41.63
CA GLY A 367 -21.40 -35.00 41.29
C GLY A 367 -21.57 -33.49 41.48
N GLY A 368 -20.48 -32.73 41.55
CA GLY A 368 -20.51 -31.28 41.67
C GLY A 368 -21.21 -30.58 40.50
N GLU A 369 -22.18 -29.71 40.80
CA GLU A 369 -22.96 -29.00 39.78
C GLU A 369 -22.39 -27.62 39.40
N LEU A 370 -21.41 -27.11 40.14
CA LEU A 370 -21.02 -25.70 40.05
C LEU A 370 -20.46 -25.32 38.67
N LEU A 371 -19.60 -26.15 38.10
CA LEU A 371 -19.05 -25.92 36.75
C LEU A 371 -20.15 -25.85 35.68
N ARG A 372 -21.17 -26.71 35.80
CA ARG A 372 -22.32 -26.72 34.89
C ARG A 372 -23.16 -25.45 35.04
N ARG A 373 -23.40 -25.01 36.28
CA ARG A 373 -24.15 -23.78 36.59
C ARG A 373 -23.42 -22.53 36.10
N ILE A 374 -22.10 -22.45 36.30
CA ILE A 374 -21.27 -21.36 35.80
C ILE A 374 -21.36 -21.28 34.27
N LYS A 375 -21.27 -22.42 33.57
CA LYS A 375 -21.39 -22.45 32.10
C LYS A 375 -22.77 -21.97 31.61
N ALA A 376 -23.84 -22.33 32.33
CA ALA A 376 -25.20 -21.87 32.04
C ALA A 376 -25.36 -20.36 32.28
N LEU A 377 -24.91 -19.86 33.44
CA LEU A 377 -24.93 -18.44 33.80
C LEU A 377 -24.18 -17.60 32.76
N ARG A 378 -23.02 -18.08 32.31
CA ARG A 378 -22.22 -17.40 31.29
C ARG A 378 -22.96 -17.24 29.96
N ARG A 379 -23.72 -18.26 29.56
CA ARG A 379 -24.54 -18.22 28.35
C ARG A 379 -25.72 -17.26 28.50
N GLN A 380 -26.36 -17.25 29.66
CA GLN A 380 -27.45 -16.34 29.98
C GLN A 380 -26.99 -14.87 29.97
N LEU A 381 -25.90 -14.57 30.68
CA LEU A 381 -25.32 -13.21 30.72
C LEU A 381 -24.90 -12.73 29.32
N ALA A 382 -24.37 -13.62 28.48
CA ALA A 382 -24.05 -13.27 27.10
C ALA A 382 -25.28 -12.92 26.25
N GLN A 383 -26.43 -13.53 26.53
CA GLN A 383 -27.70 -13.24 25.85
C GLN A 383 -28.36 -11.97 26.37
N GLU A 384 -28.31 -11.72 27.68
CA GLU A 384 -28.94 -10.56 28.31
C GLU A 384 -28.13 -9.27 28.16
N MET A 385 -26.81 -9.34 28.35
CA MET A 385 -25.93 -8.17 28.43
C MET A 385 -25.11 -7.93 27.15
N GLY A 386 -25.14 -8.85 26.19
CA GLY A 386 -24.46 -8.71 24.88
C GLY A 386 -22.94 -8.88 24.90
N PHE A 387 -22.34 -9.36 26.01
CA PHE A 387 -20.91 -9.65 26.10
C PHE A 387 -20.62 -11.03 26.71
N VAL A 388 -19.56 -11.69 26.25
CA VAL A 388 -19.15 -13.00 26.76
C VAL A 388 -18.26 -12.83 27.98
N VAL A 389 -18.71 -13.27 29.16
CA VAL A 389 -17.88 -13.28 30.38
C VAL A 389 -16.68 -14.22 30.16
N PRO A 390 -15.44 -13.83 30.55
CA PRO A 390 -14.26 -14.67 30.44
C PRO A 390 -14.37 -15.99 31.23
N SER A 391 -13.47 -16.94 30.99
CA SER A 391 -13.39 -18.17 31.79
C SER A 391 -13.10 -17.85 33.26
N ILE A 392 -13.83 -18.49 34.16
CA ILE A 392 -13.62 -18.39 35.61
C ILE A 392 -12.69 -19.54 36.01
N HIS A 393 -11.51 -19.20 36.53
CA HIS A 393 -10.61 -20.19 37.10
C HIS A 393 -11.02 -20.49 38.54
N ILE A 394 -11.23 -21.77 38.85
CA ILE A 394 -11.59 -22.21 40.20
C ILE A 394 -10.35 -22.80 40.85
N ARG A 395 -10.03 -22.37 42.07
CA ARG A 395 -8.90 -22.87 42.86
C ARG A 395 -9.36 -23.17 44.27
N ASP A 396 -8.80 -24.21 44.88
CA ASP A 396 -8.91 -24.38 46.33
C ASP A 396 -7.94 -23.43 47.02
N ASN A 397 -8.38 -22.83 48.12
CA ASN A 397 -7.53 -21.99 48.97
C ASN A 397 -7.63 -22.47 50.42
N LEU A 398 -6.55 -23.10 50.89
CA LEU A 398 -6.43 -23.63 52.25
C LEU A 398 -6.39 -22.53 53.34
N GLN A 399 -6.21 -21.26 52.96
CA GLN A 399 -6.26 -20.13 53.88
C GLN A 399 -7.69 -19.66 54.17
N LEU A 400 -8.68 -20.09 53.36
CA LEU A 400 -10.09 -19.80 53.59
C LEU A 400 -10.69 -20.74 54.64
N ARG A 401 -11.75 -20.29 55.32
CA ARG A 401 -12.53 -21.15 56.21
C ARG A 401 -13.17 -22.30 55.41
N PRO A 402 -13.51 -23.43 56.07
CA PRO A 402 -14.01 -24.63 55.40
C PRO A 402 -15.11 -24.35 54.37
N ASN A 403 -16.09 -23.51 54.72
CA ASN A 403 -17.26 -23.26 53.90
C ASN A 403 -17.27 -21.87 53.26
N GLU A 404 -16.12 -21.22 53.19
CA GLU A 404 -15.98 -19.88 52.64
C GLU A 404 -15.59 -19.93 51.15
N TYR A 405 -16.07 -18.97 50.38
CA TYR A 405 -15.66 -18.76 48.99
C TYR A 405 -15.38 -17.27 48.73
N VAL A 406 -14.44 -17.01 47.83
CA VAL A 406 -14.02 -15.66 47.44
C VAL A 406 -14.04 -15.55 45.92
N ILE A 407 -14.59 -14.45 45.40
CA ILE A 407 -14.56 -14.11 43.98
C ILE A 407 -13.48 -13.06 43.77
N LEU A 408 -12.58 -13.35 42.82
CA LEU A 408 -11.48 -12.50 42.41
C LEU A 408 -11.74 -11.93 41.02
N MET A 409 -11.39 -10.67 40.81
CA MET A 409 -11.36 -10.05 39.49
C MET A 409 -9.99 -9.41 39.29
N LYS A 410 -9.25 -9.85 38.26
CA LYS A 410 -7.85 -9.45 38.03
C LYS A 410 -6.99 -9.59 39.30
N GLY A 411 -7.16 -10.70 40.03
CA GLY A 411 -6.45 -10.98 41.28
C GLY A 411 -6.88 -10.18 42.51
N VAL A 412 -7.91 -9.33 42.42
CA VAL A 412 -8.43 -8.54 43.55
C VAL A 412 -9.74 -9.15 44.06
N GLU A 413 -9.89 -9.29 45.37
CA GLU A 413 -11.12 -9.73 46.03
C GLU A 413 -12.26 -8.72 45.78
N VAL A 414 -13.33 -9.18 45.15
CA VAL A 414 -14.54 -8.37 44.87
C VAL A 414 -15.75 -8.81 45.68
N ALA A 415 -15.78 -10.07 46.13
CA ALA A 415 -16.85 -10.58 46.98
C ALA A 415 -16.37 -11.79 47.79
N ARG A 416 -16.94 -11.96 48.97
CA ARG A 416 -16.69 -13.07 49.89
C ARG A 416 -18.00 -13.53 50.48
N GLY A 417 -18.18 -14.84 50.60
CA GLY A 417 -19.37 -15.44 51.17
C GLY A 417 -19.07 -16.74 51.89
N GLU A 418 -19.99 -17.15 52.75
CA GLU A 418 -19.94 -18.44 53.46
C GLU A 418 -21.19 -19.23 53.11
N LEU A 419 -21.02 -20.52 52.84
CA LEU A 419 -22.09 -21.46 52.60
C LEU A 419 -22.27 -22.36 53.83
N MET A 420 -23.47 -22.89 54.01
CA MET A 420 -23.74 -23.90 55.03
C MET A 420 -24.02 -25.24 54.32
N PRO A 421 -23.04 -26.15 54.20
CA PRO A 421 -23.26 -27.46 53.61
C PRO A 421 -24.44 -28.18 54.26
N GLY A 422 -25.25 -28.86 53.44
CA GLY A 422 -26.44 -29.60 53.91
C GLY A 422 -27.64 -28.73 54.29
N HIS A 423 -27.57 -27.41 54.13
CA HIS A 423 -28.69 -26.49 54.37
C HIS A 423 -29.17 -25.84 53.08
N TYR A 424 -30.38 -25.29 53.10
CA TYR A 424 -30.97 -24.55 51.98
C TYR A 424 -31.13 -23.07 52.35
N LEU A 425 -30.91 -22.18 51.37
CA LEU A 425 -31.20 -20.76 51.53
C LEU A 425 -32.67 -20.50 51.22
N ALA A 426 -33.46 -20.14 52.25
CA ALA A 426 -34.83 -19.71 52.06
C ALA A 426 -34.85 -18.22 51.67
N ILE A 427 -35.38 -17.92 50.49
CA ILE A 427 -35.62 -16.56 50.02
C ILE A 427 -37.13 -16.32 50.15
N VAL A 428 -37.53 -15.30 50.92
CA VAL A 428 -38.94 -14.88 50.97
C VAL A 428 -39.24 -14.21 49.63
N GLY A 429 -40.23 -14.72 48.90
CA GLY A 429 -40.68 -14.07 47.67
C GLY A 429 -41.18 -12.67 47.99
N GLU A 430 -40.73 -11.67 47.24
CA GLU A 430 -41.35 -10.35 47.22
C GLU A 430 -42.76 -10.54 46.63
N GLU A 431 -43.80 -10.38 47.47
CA GLU A 431 -45.18 -10.14 46.99
C GLU A 431 -45.29 -8.75 46.36
#